data_AF-A0A7J7SHB2-F1
#
_entry.id   AF-A0A7J7SHB2-F1
#
_cell.length_a   1.000
_cell.length_b   1.000
_cell.length_c   1.000
_cell.angle_alpha   90.00
_cell.angle_beta   90.00
_cell.angle_gamma   90.00
#
_symmetry.space_group_name_H-M   'P 1'
#
loop_
_entity.id
_entity.type
_entity.pdbx_description
1 polymer ?
#
loop_
_entity_poly.entity_id
_entity_poly.type
_entity_poly.pdbx_seq_one_letter_code
_entity_poly.pdbx_strand_id
1 'polypeptide(L)'
;MYVLPMLLAAMGTCLCLLVATATSAHVAQLDTPSMLPTLRRHKRDWIWNQMHIDEERNAPLPHYVGKIKSSVNRKNAKYLLKGEYAEKVFRVKEDTGDVTQTSPRTG
;
A
#
# COMPACT_ATOMS: atom_id res chain seq x y z
N MET A 1 51.41 3.88 52.54
CA MET A 1 51.29 5.07 51.66
C MET A 1 50.96 4.52 50.26
N TYR A 2 49.81 4.61 49.59
CA TYR A 2 48.66 5.53 49.54
C TYR A 2 47.36 4.77 49.15
N VAL A 3 46.96 3.73 49.87
CA VAL A 3 45.76 2.93 49.46
C VAL A 3 44.45 3.37 50.11
N LEU A 4 44.48 4.32 51.05
CA LEU A 4 43.30 4.77 51.80
C LEU A 4 42.50 5.96 51.19
N PRO A 5 43.05 6.89 50.38
CA PRO A 5 42.25 8.00 49.87
C PRO A 5 41.42 7.65 48.62
N MET A 6 41.72 6.55 47.92
CA MET A 6 40.94 6.16 46.73
C MET A 6 39.59 5.52 47.05
N LEU A 7 39.39 4.96 48.25
CA LEU A 7 38.12 4.32 48.62
C LEU A 7 37.04 5.32 49.05
N LEU A 8 37.41 6.52 49.51
CA LEU A 8 36.44 7.57 49.86
C LEU A 8 35.83 8.28 48.64
N ALA A 9 36.49 8.26 47.48
CA ALA A 9 35.94 8.87 46.26
C ALA A 9 34.87 8.02 45.57
N ALA A 10 34.80 6.71 45.84
CA ALA A 10 33.81 5.82 45.22
C ALA A 10 32.50 5.71 46.02
N MET A 11 32.48 6.15 47.29
CA MET A 11 31.28 6.10 48.15
C MET A 11 30.51 7.43 48.18
N GLY A 12 31.10 8.54 47.72
CA GLY A 12 30.43 9.83 47.61
C GLY A 12 29.42 9.93 46.46
N THR A 13 29.53 9.07 45.45
CA THR A 13 28.58 9.01 44.32
C THR A 13 27.42 8.05 44.56
N CYS A 14 27.53 7.12 45.52
CA CYS A 14 26.45 6.19 45.85
C CYS A 14 25.39 6.83 46.78
N LEU A 15 25.80 7.80 47.61
CA LEU A 15 24.89 8.52 48.52
C LEU A 15 24.16 9.72 47.87
N CYS A 16 24.25 9.89 46.54
CA CYS A 16 23.42 10.85 45.79
C CYS A 16 22.20 10.20 45.13
N LEU A 17 22.11 8.86 45.10
CA LEU A 17 21.00 8.15 44.45
C LEU A 17 19.87 7.73 45.41
N LEU A 18 20.05 7.92 46.73
CA LEU A 18 19.04 7.54 47.73
C LEU A 18 18.18 8.71 48.25
N VAL A 19 18.36 9.93 47.74
CA VAL A 19 17.50 11.10 48.03
C VAL A 19 16.53 11.37 46.87
N ALA A 20 15.82 10.33 46.45
CA ALA A 20 14.63 10.49 45.60
C ALA A 20 13.50 9.63 46.15
N THR A 21 13.22 9.77 47.45
CA THR A 21 11.95 9.34 48.01
C THR A 21 10.99 10.53 48.06
N ALA A 22 9.80 10.30 47.50
CA ALA A 22 8.57 11.02 47.77
C ALA A 22 8.46 12.48 47.30
N THR A 23 8.26 12.65 46.00
CA THR A 23 7.16 13.52 45.55
C THR A 23 6.45 12.85 44.38
N SER A 24 5.42 12.06 44.71
CA SER A 24 4.31 11.82 43.79
C SER A 24 3.64 13.18 43.54
N ALA A 25 4.28 14.03 42.75
CA ALA A 25 3.62 15.16 42.13
C ALA A 25 2.69 14.55 41.09
N HIS A 26 1.41 14.53 41.45
CA HIS A 26 0.28 14.30 40.56
C HIS A 26 0.45 15.19 39.32
N VAL A 27 1.08 14.64 38.28
CA VAL A 27 1.07 15.24 36.95
C VAL A 27 -0.38 15.21 36.54
N ALA A 28 -1.01 16.38 36.61
CA ALA A 28 -2.33 16.61 36.09
C ALA A 28 -2.40 16.00 34.70
N GLN A 29 -3.15 14.92 34.59
CA GLN A 29 -3.55 14.32 33.33
C GLN A 29 -4.45 15.36 32.65
N LEU A 30 -3.82 16.24 31.89
CA LEU A 30 -4.52 17.15 31.00
C LEU A 30 -5.05 16.30 29.86
N ASP A 31 -6.32 15.92 29.95
CA ASP A 31 -7.08 15.23 28.91
C ASP A 31 -6.84 15.95 27.58
N THR A 32 -6.01 15.33 26.73
CA THR A 32 -5.72 15.85 25.40
C THR A 32 -6.96 15.63 24.53
N PRO A 33 -7.57 16.68 23.97
CA PRO A 33 -8.79 16.52 23.19
C PRO A 33 -8.47 15.78 21.90
N SER A 34 -9.24 14.72 21.66
CA SER A 34 -9.39 13.99 20.40
C SER A 34 -8.08 13.55 19.72
N MET A 35 -7.66 12.32 20.05
CA MET A 35 -6.94 11.46 19.11
C MET A 35 -7.85 11.21 17.90
N LEU A 36 -7.92 12.16 16.97
CA LEU A 36 -8.54 11.92 15.68
C LEU A 36 -7.81 10.74 15.03
N PRO A 37 -8.52 9.72 14.51
CA PRO A 37 -7.90 8.58 13.88
C PRO A 37 -6.94 9.07 12.79
N THR A 38 -5.65 8.79 12.94
CA THR A 38 -4.66 9.12 11.90
C THR A 38 -5.01 8.31 10.66
N LEU A 39 -5.52 8.98 9.62
CA LEU A 39 -5.98 8.34 8.39
C LEU A 39 -4.76 7.86 7.60
N ARG A 40 -4.38 6.59 7.79
CA ARG A 40 -3.28 5.96 7.05
C ARG A 40 -3.69 5.79 5.58
N ARG A 41 -3.15 6.65 4.72
CA ARG A 41 -3.28 6.49 3.27
C ARG A 41 -2.43 5.30 2.80
N HIS A 42 -3.06 4.24 2.32
CA HIS A 42 -2.36 3.21 1.56
C HIS A 42 -1.95 3.76 0.19
N LYS A 43 -0.66 3.64 -0.15
CA LYS A 43 -0.19 3.86 -1.51
C LYS A 43 -0.83 2.80 -2.41
N ARG A 44 -1.56 3.24 -3.44
CA ARG A 44 -2.05 2.36 -4.49
C ARG A 44 -1.00 2.36 -5.57
N ASP A 45 -0.28 1.25 -5.71
CA ASP A 45 0.64 1.08 -6.83
C ASP A 45 -0.18 0.86 -8.11
N TRP A 46 0.22 1.55 -9.18
CA TRP A 46 -0.40 1.37 -10.49
C TRP A 46 0.12 0.08 -11.11
N ILE A 47 -0.78 -0.86 -11.36
CA ILE A 47 -0.47 -2.07 -12.12
C ILE A 47 -0.72 -1.74 -13.59
N TRP A 48 0.36 -1.56 -14.36
CA TRP A 48 0.27 -1.46 -15.81
C TRP A 48 0.17 -2.88 -16.39
N ASN A 49 -1.02 -3.28 -16.80
CA ASN A 49 -1.18 -4.53 -17.55
C ASN A 49 -0.62 -4.34 -18.95
N GLN A 50 0.37 -5.15 -19.33
CA GLN A 50 0.84 -5.23 -20.71
C GLN A 50 0.05 -6.32 -21.42
N MET A 51 -0.72 -5.93 -22.44
CA MET A 51 -1.34 -6.85 -23.38
C MET A 51 -0.56 -6.74 -24.69
N HIS A 52 -0.20 -7.88 -25.30
CA HIS A 52 0.49 -7.93 -26.58
C HIS A 52 -0.26 -8.89 -27.51
N ILE A 53 -0.19 -8.61 -28.81
CA ILE A 53 -0.72 -9.47 -29.87
C ILE A 53 0.33 -9.48 -30.97
N ASP A 54 0.59 -10.67 -31.51
CA ASP A 54 1.46 -10.81 -32.69
C ASP A 54 0.67 -10.38 -33.93
N GLU A 55 1.11 -9.31 -34.60
CA GLU A 55 0.35 -8.69 -35.70
C GLU A 55 0.19 -9.61 -36.93
N GLU A 56 1.21 -10.42 -37.22
CA GLU A 56 1.25 -11.28 -38.42
C GLU A 56 0.68 -12.68 -38.20
N ARG A 57 0.13 -12.95 -37.02
CA ARG A 57 -0.39 -14.27 -36.71
C ARG A 57 -1.81 -14.44 -37.24
N ASN A 58 -1.97 -15.31 -38.23
CA ASN A 58 -3.26 -15.83 -38.68
C ASN A 58 -3.87 -16.77 -37.62
N ALA A 59 -4.25 -16.22 -36.47
CA ALA A 59 -4.98 -16.94 -35.44
C ALA A 59 -6.47 -17.00 -35.80
N PRO A 60 -7.15 -18.14 -35.58
CA PRO A 60 -8.60 -18.20 -35.72
C PRO A 60 -9.27 -17.25 -34.71
N LEU A 61 -10.31 -16.56 -35.17
CA LEU A 61 -11.10 -15.63 -34.35
C LEU A 61 -12.30 -16.37 -33.71
N PRO A 62 -12.70 -16.00 -32.47
CA PRO A 62 -12.17 -14.91 -31.66
C PRO A 62 -10.85 -15.27 -30.94
N HIS A 63 -9.86 -14.37 -31.00
CA HIS A 63 -8.56 -14.54 -30.37
C HIS A 63 -8.53 -13.85 -28.99
N TYR A 64 -8.06 -14.55 -27.97
CA TYR A 64 -7.94 -13.99 -26.62
C TYR A 64 -6.67 -13.13 -26.50
N VAL A 65 -6.86 -11.87 -26.10
CA VAL A 65 -5.78 -10.87 -26.00
C VAL A 65 -5.28 -10.75 -24.56
N GLY A 66 -6.20 -10.75 -23.59
CA GLY A 66 -5.84 -10.52 -22.20
C GLY A 66 -7.03 -10.21 -21.31
N LYS A 67 -6.75 -9.70 -20.11
CA LYS A 67 -7.76 -9.38 -19.09
C LYS A 67 -7.49 -8.06 -18.41
N ILE A 68 -8.49 -7.18 -18.40
CA ILE A 68 -8.50 -5.96 -17.59
C ILE A 68 -8.90 -6.36 -16.17
N LYS A 69 -8.12 -5.91 -15.17
CA LYS A 69 -8.40 -6.16 -13.75
C LYS A 69 -8.46 -4.85 -12.99
N SER A 70 -9.47 -4.70 -12.15
CA SER A 70 -9.55 -3.62 -11.16
C SER A 70 -9.13 -4.13 -9.79
N SER A 71 -8.36 -3.33 -9.04
CA SER A 71 -8.11 -3.59 -7.61
C SER A 71 -9.35 -3.34 -6.73
N VAL A 72 -10.38 -2.70 -7.29
CA VAL A 72 -11.64 -2.43 -6.62
C VAL A 72 -12.63 -3.53 -6.98
N ASN A 73 -12.95 -4.39 -6.00
CA ASN A 73 -13.96 -5.44 -6.16
C ASN A 73 -15.34 -4.92 -5.76
N ARG A 74 -16.09 -4.34 -6.70
CA ARG A 74 -17.51 -3.99 -6.52
C ARG A 74 -18.35 -4.96 -7.34
N LYS A 75 -19.37 -5.55 -6.71
CA LYS A 75 -20.26 -6.55 -7.35
C LYS A 75 -21.00 -6.04 -8.60
N ASN A 76 -21.21 -4.72 -8.68
CA ASN A 76 -21.93 -4.08 -9.79
C ASN A 76 -21.00 -3.28 -10.72
N ALA A 77 -19.68 -3.51 -10.64
CA ALA A 77 -18.73 -2.89 -11.57
C ALA A 77 -18.77 -3.62 -12.91
N LYS A 78 -18.67 -2.85 -14.01
CA LYS A 78 -18.59 -3.36 -15.37
C LYS A 78 -17.33 -2.85 -16.07
N TYR A 79 -16.72 -3.71 -16.87
CA TYR A 79 -15.61 -3.35 -17.74
C TYR A 79 -16.13 -2.82 -19.08
N LEU A 80 -15.65 -1.65 -19.49
CA LEU A 80 -16.00 -1.02 -20.77
C LEU A 80 -14.71 -0.65 -21.52
N LEU A 81 -14.65 -1.00 -22.80
CA LEU A 81 -13.55 -0.62 -23.69
C LEU A 81 -13.99 0.55 -24.57
N LYS A 82 -13.15 1.58 -24.71
CA LYS A 82 -13.39 2.73 -25.58
C LYS A 82 -12.19 3.00 -26.46
N GLY A 83 -12.44 3.47 -27.67
CA GLY A 83 -11.42 3.79 -28.67
C GLY A 83 -11.93 3.49 -30.08
N GLU A 84 -11.16 3.87 -31.08
CA GLU A 84 -11.52 3.72 -32.51
C GLU A 84 -11.86 2.27 -32.90
N TYR A 85 -11.15 1.32 -32.30
CA TYR A 85 -11.25 -0.12 -32.57
C TYR A 85 -12.04 -0.90 -31.50
N ALA A 86 -12.54 -0.22 -30.47
CA ALA A 86 -13.43 -0.85 -29.49
C ALA A 86 -14.74 -1.25 -30.17
N GLU A 87 -15.28 -2.41 -29.78
CA GLU A 87 -16.49 -3.05 -30.33
C GLU A 87 -16.40 -3.51 -31.79
N LYS A 88 -15.49 -2.96 -32.59
CA LYS A 88 -15.27 -3.36 -34.00
C LYS A 88 -14.28 -4.51 -34.14
N VAL A 89 -13.11 -4.34 -33.53
CA VAL A 89 -11.99 -5.30 -33.59
C VAL A 89 -11.82 -5.98 -32.24
N PHE A 90 -11.88 -5.20 -31.17
CA PHE A 90 -11.71 -5.68 -29.79
C PHE A 90 -13.01 -5.59 -29.02
N ARG A 91 -13.36 -6.66 -28.31
CA ARG A 91 -14.50 -6.71 -27.39
C ARG A 91 -14.04 -7.10 -26.00
N VAL A 92 -14.68 -6.51 -24.99
CA VAL A 92 -14.47 -6.86 -23.59
C VAL A 92 -15.74 -7.49 -23.02
N LYS A 93 -15.60 -8.54 -22.22
CA LYS A 93 -16.69 -9.06 -21.39
C LYS A 93 -16.90 -8.16 -20.18
N GLU A 94 -18.08 -7.58 -20.05
CA GLU A 94 -18.40 -6.61 -19.00
C GLU A 94 -18.17 -7.14 -17.58
N ASP A 95 -18.43 -8.43 -17.35
CA ASP A 95 -18.38 -9.03 -16.01
C ASP A 95 -16.97 -9.50 -15.61
N THR A 96 -16.18 -9.96 -16.58
CA THR A 96 -14.89 -10.62 -16.32
C THR A 96 -13.68 -9.77 -16.70
N GLY A 97 -13.86 -8.77 -17.55
CA GLY A 97 -12.78 -7.97 -18.12
C GLY A 97 -11.95 -8.72 -19.17
N ASP A 98 -12.39 -9.89 -19.64
CA ASP A 98 -11.70 -10.62 -20.72
C ASP A 98 -11.78 -9.83 -22.02
N VAL A 99 -10.65 -9.59 -22.67
CA VAL A 99 -10.53 -8.89 -23.94
C VAL A 99 -10.23 -9.91 -25.04
N THR A 100 -11.04 -9.88 -26.09
CA THR A 100 -10.90 -10.73 -27.27
C THR A 100 -10.93 -9.90 -28.53
N GLN A 101 -10.08 -10.25 -29.49
CA GLN A 101 -10.17 -9.79 -30.85
C GLN A 101 -11.21 -10.65 -31.59
N THR A 102 -12.20 -10.00 -32.20
CA THR A 102 -13.29 -10.69 -32.91
C THR A 102 -13.24 -10.50 -34.42
N SER A 103 -12.47 -9.52 -34.89
CA SER A 103 -12.34 -9.18 -36.30
C SER A 103 -10.86 -9.03 -36.67
N PRO A 104 -10.48 -9.29 -37.94
CA PRO A 104 -9.17 -8.93 -38.45
C PRO A 104 -8.95 -7.43 -38.34
N ARG A 105 -7.70 -6.99 -38.18
CA ARG A 105 -7.37 -5.56 -38.25
C ARG A 105 -7.51 -5.12 -39.70
N THR A 106 -8.57 -4.39 -40.02
CA THR A 106 -8.66 -3.66 -41.28
C THR A 106 -7.79 -2.41 -41.14
N GLY A 107 -6.74 -2.32 -41.96
CA GLY A 107 -5.87 -1.15 -42.05
C GLY A 107 -6.53 0.03 -42.74
#